data_AF-A0A7M3M9P9-F1
#
_entry.id   AF-A0A7M3M9P9-F1
#
_cell.length_a   1.000
_cell.length_b   1.000
_cell.length_c   1.000
_cell.angle_alpha   90.00
_cell.angle_beta   90.00
_cell.angle_gamma   90.00
#
_symmetry.space_group_name_H-M   'P 1'
#
loop_
_entity.id
_entity.type
_entity.pdbx_description
1 polymer ?
#
loop_
_entity_poly.entity_id
_entity_poly.type
_entity_poly.pdbx_seq_one_letter_code
_entity_poly.pdbx_strand_id
1 'polypeptide(L)' 'RATLYRLIEANAFPRQVSLTGARAVAWREEEVLEWIASRTRCSVIAM' A
#
# COMPACT_ATOMS: atom_id res chain seq x y z
N ARG A 1 -6.39 -14.01 1.31
CA ARG A 1 -6.61 -12.97 2.33
C ARG A 1 -5.41 -12.76 3.29
N ALA A 2 -4.57 -13.76 3.58
CA ALA A 2 -3.50 -13.63 4.58
C ALA A 2 -2.28 -12.76 4.18
N THR A 3 -1.93 -12.68 2.89
CA THR A 3 -0.71 -12.01 2.44
C THR A 3 -0.72 -10.50 2.71
N LEU A 4 -1.87 -9.84 2.52
CA LEU A 4 -2.00 -8.40 2.74
C LEU A 4 -1.79 -8.03 4.21
N TYR A 5 -2.40 -8.78 5.14
CA TYR A 5 -2.22 -8.53 6.58
C TYR A 5 -0.78 -8.76 7.03
N ARG A 6 -0.10 -9.79 6.51
CA ARG A 6 1.33 -10.01 6.79
C ARG A 6 2.21 -8.85 6.30
N LEU A 7 1.89 -8.26 5.15
CA LEU A 7 2.61 -7.10 4.64
C LEU A 7 2.35 -5.85 5.50
N ILE A 8 1.13 -5.67 6.00
CA ILE A 8 0.78 -4.60 6.93
C ILE A 8 1.55 -4.77 8.25
N GLU A 9 1.60 -5.98 8.83
CA GLU A 9 2.39 -6.28 10.03
C GLU A 9 3.89 -6.05 9.82
N ALA A 10 4.41 -6.38 8.64
CA ALA A 10 5.81 -6.17 8.28
C ALA A 10 6.16 -4.70 7.95
N ASN A 11 5.24 -3.73 8.13
CA ASN A 11 5.35 -2.34 7.63
C ASN A 11 5.76 -2.27 6.15
N ALA A 12 5.43 -3.30 5.37
CA ALA A 12 5.74 -3.43 3.96
C ALA A 12 4.54 -3.05 3.07
N PHE A 13 3.47 -2.50 3.65
CA PHE A 13 2.29 -1.96 2.95
C PHE A 13 1.69 -0.80 3.77
N PRO A 14 1.10 0.23 3.13
CA PRO A 14 0.48 1.35 3.85
C PRO A 14 -0.57 0.91 4.87
N ARG A 15 -0.62 1.61 6.00
CA ARG A 15 -1.60 1.33 7.05
C ARG A 15 -3.00 1.69 6.58
N GLN A 16 -3.96 0.83 6.88
CA GLN A 16 -5.36 1.09 6.58
C GLN A 16 -5.92 2.18 7.53
N VAL A 17 -6.75 3.06 6.98
CA VAL A 17 -7.49 4.10 7.70
C VAL A 17 -8.96 3.66 7.83
N SER A 18 -9.49 3.71 9.05
CA SER A 18 -10.89 3.39 9.31
C SER A 18 -11.79 4.57 8.95
N LEU A 19 -12.70 4.40 7.98
CA LEU A 19 -13.59 5.48 7.53
C LEU A 19 -14.83 5.64 8.41
N THR A 20 -15.40 4.53 8.88
CA THR A 20 -16.67 4.52 9.66
C THR A 20 -16.63 3.59 10.86
N GLY A 21 -15.43 3.28 11.36
CA GLY A 21 -15.22 2.60 12.65
C GLY A 21 -15.57 1.11 12.72
N ALA A 22 -16.26 0.51 11.74
CA ALA A 22 -16.71 -0.89 11.85
C ALA A 22 -16.24 -1.84 10.73
N ARG A 23 -16.33 -1.44 9.46
CA ARG A 23 -16.01 -2.34 8.32
C ARG A 23 -15.40 -1.66 7.10
N ALA A 24 -15.60 -0.36 6.93
CA ALA A 24 -14.99 0.37 5.83
C ALA A 24 -13.58 0.80 6.22
N VAL A 25 -12.61 0.17 5.56
CA VAL A 25 -11.20 0.55 5.62
C VAL A 25 -10.80 1.08 4.25
N ALA A 26 -9.99 2.12 4.24
CA ALA A 26 -9.43 2.71 3.02
C ALA A 26 -7.94 2.97 3.21
N TRP A 27 -7.27 3.29 2.11
CA TRP A 27 -5.89 3.72 2.12
C TRP A 27 -5.80 5.11 1.53
N ARG A 28 -4.79 5.87 1.96
CA ARG A 28 -4.42 7.11 1.29
C ARG A 28 -3.89 6.75 -0.09
N GLU A 29 -4.43 7.40 -1.11
CA GLU A 29 -4.05 7.12 -2.50
C GLU A 29 -2.56 7.41 -2.72
N GLU A 30 -2.06 8.54 -2.20
CA GLU A 30 -0.65 8.93 -2.27
C GLU A 30 0.30 7.85 -1.72
N GLU A 31 0.04 7.30 -0.54
CA GLU A 31 0.89 6.29 0.09
C GLU A 31 0.90 4.97 -0.70
N VAL A 32 -0.25 4.61 -1.29
CA VAL A 32 -0.36 3.41 -2.14
C VAL A 32 0.41 3.61 -3.44
N LEU A 33 0.30 4.79 -4.06
CA LEU A 33 1.03 5.13 -5.27
C LEU A 33 2.54 5.16 -5.02
N GLU A 34 2.99 5.77 -3.92
CA GLU A 34 4.40 5.77 -3.50
C GLU A 34 4.90 4.35 -3.22
N TRP A 35 4.09 3.52 -2.55
CA TRP A 35 4.44 2.13 -2.31
C TRP A 35 4.60 1.34 -3.62
N ILE A 36 3.69 1.51 -4.59
CA ILE A 36 3.80 0.88 -5.91
C ILE A 36 5.08 1.38 -6.60
N ALA A 37 5.32 2.69 -6.62
CA ALA A 37 6.49 3.30 -7.25
C ALA A 37 7.81 2.79 -6.64
N SER A 38 7.87 2.64 -5.30
CA SER A 38 9.05 2.10 -4.61
C SER A 38 9.41 0.67 -5.02
N ARG A 39 8.41 -0.11 -5.48
CA ARG A 39 8.58 -1.50 -5.92
C ARG A 39 8.74 -1.61 -7.44
N THR A 40 8.47 -0.56 -8.19
CA THR A 40 8.82 -0.45 -9.61
C THR A 40 10.33 -0.34 -9.75
N ARG A 41 10.98 -1.50 -9.64
CA ARG A 41 12.33 -1.74 -10.16
C ARG A 41 12.21 -2.05 -11.65
N CYS A 42 11.53 -1.19 -12.39
CA CYS A 42 11.57 -1.21 -13.84
C CYS A 42 12.09 0.16 -14.26
N SER A 43 13.41 0.28 -14.17
CA SER A 43 14.14 1.27 -14.95
C SER A 43 13.97 0.88 -16.42
N VAL A 44 12.85 1.25 -17.04
CA VAL A 44 12.88 1.56 -18.46
C VAL A 44 13.46 2.96 -18.52
N ILE A 45 14.78 3.01 -18.65
CA ILE A 45 15.47 4.22 -19.08
C ILE A 45 14.88 4.54 -20.45
N ALA A 46 13.95 5.48 -20.49
CA ALA A 46 13.48 6.10 -21.70
C ALA A 46 13.86 7.57 -21.62
N MET A 47 15.10 7.88 -21.98
CA MET A 47 15.44 8.99 -22.87
C MET A 47 16.89 8.89 -23.35
#